data_AF-A0A2E5WBS1-F1
#
_entry.id   AF-A0A2E5WBS1-F1
#
_cell.length_a   1.000
_cell.length_b   1.000
_cell.length_c   1.000
_cell.angle_alpha   90.00
_cell.angle_beta   90.00
_cell.angle_gamma   90.00
#
_symmetry.space_group_name_H-M   'P 1'
#
loop_
_entity.id
_entity.type
_entity.pdbx_description
1 polymer ?
#
loop_
_entity_poly.entity_id
_entity_poly.type
_entity_poly.pdbx_seq_one_letter_code
_entity_poly.pdbx_strand_id
1 'polypeptide(L)'
;TAEGIAEQKRLVARERQKQDDEEIRRILYEQVSQTQPDITEAWLERMCLYVQTEEDLEAYWKEILEKGRRYEAVYEEANTRVTNVTPALKEREVLSRLPHVYIYEARQFIHTQIPDADRLKHRVPNLLALVVYRAWSASVDEELSRKRGGKKSVAELLLAASDPVISDASMVEAAEKEAVIPDETKSSYLTEDLNGLDLQAELAEAAGEDPGQFREERIRLHEVALVEGFSFVKRKTKEARERYSQSASSSAPTTVAIGRWNSMLNERLLSLGKIYIDAALAETTYRGRQQKYADLGFDVLAMVFQRSKSGAAITVLREANKIQRYNLWQMGRAAWRQAQLAVKSGKAEEADAQFFTAKQRYLQTLARLERSRQTAVLEEYSRLQAEISAWAVTKAETSEG
;
A
#
# COMPACT_ATOMS: atom_id res chain seq x y z
N THR A 1 -12.28 -21.74 51.39
CA THR A 1 -13.58 -21.96 50.72
C THR A 1 -13.35 -22.18 49.23
N ALA A 2 -14.30 -22.79 48.52
CA ALA A 2 -14.20 -22.98 47.06
C ALA A 2 -14.00 -21.65 46.29
N GLU A 3 -14.54 -20.54 46.82
CA GLU A 3 -14.32 -19.19 46.30
C GLU A 3 -12.87 -18.71 46.42
N GLY A 4 -12.19 -18.96 47.54
CA GLY A 4 -10.76 -18.59 47.69
C GLY A 4 -9.84 -19.33 46.73
N ILE A 5 -10.16 -20.59 46.40
CA ILE A 5 -9.43 -21.38 45.39
C ILE A 5 -9.72 -20.85 43.98
N ALA A 6 -10.96 -20.46 43.69
CA ALA A 6 -11.32 -19.87 42.40
C ALA A 6 -10.67 -18.50 42.18
N GLU A 7 -10.57 -17.69 43.23
CA GLU A 7 -9.89 -16.40 43.19
C GLU A 7 -8.38 -16.53 43.02
N GLN A 8 -7.74 -17.46 43.74
CA GLN A 8 -6.32 -17.79 43.51
C GLN A 8 -6.06 -18.28 42.07
N LYS A 9 -6.92 -19.13 41.51
CA LYS A 9 -6.81 -19.56 40.11
C LYS A 9 -6.93 -18.39 39.13
N ARG A 10 -7.81 -17.42 39.40
CA ARG A 10 -7.95 -16.19 38.58
C ARG A 10 -6.71 -15.30 38.68
N LEU A 11 -6.13 -15.15 39.86
CA LEU A 11 -4.91 -14.37 40.06
C LEU A 11 -3.72 -14.98 39.33
N VAL A 12 -3.49 -16.29 39.48
CA VAL A 12 -2.42 -17.00 38.76
C VAL A 12 -2.62 -16.93 37.25
N ALA A 13 -3.86 -17.07 36.76
CA ALA A 13 -4.16 -16.91 35.34
C ALA A 13 -3.86 -15.50 34.82
N ARG A 14 -4.18 -14.46 35.60
CA ARG A 14 -3.86 -13.06 35.26
C ARG A 14 -2.36 -12.79 35.24
N GLU A 15 -1.61 -13.33 36.20
CA GLU A 15 -0.15 -13.20 36.23
C GLU A 15 0.50 -13.87 35.02
N ARG A 16 0.07 -15.10 34.69
CA ARG A 16 0.53 -15.81 33.50
C ARG A 16 0.22 -15.04 32.22
N GLN A 17 -0.98 -14.46 32.10
CA GLN A 17 -1.35 -13.64 30.96
C GLN A 17 -0.48 -12.40 30.81
N LYS A 18 -0.14 -11.73 31.93
CA LYS A 18 0.79 -10.59 31.92
C LYS A 18 2.19 -10.98 31.45
N GLN A 19 2.70 -12.12 31.93
CA GLN A 19 4.00 -12.64 31.50
C GLN A 19 4.01 -12.98 30.01
N ASP A 20 2.96 -13.63 29.51
CA ASP A 20 2.80 -13.91 28.08
C ASP A 20 2.75 -12.61 27.26
N ASP A 21 2.02 -11.59 27.72
CA ASP A 21 1.94 -10.29 27.05
C ASP A 21 3.28 -9.55 26.99
N GLU A 22 4.08 -9.63 28.06
CA GLU A 22 5.44 -9.06 28.11
C GLU A 22 6.40 -9.79 27.18
N GLU A 23 6.34 -11.12 27.16
CA GLU A 23 7.18 -11.93 26.28
C GLU A 23 6.84 -11.70 24.80
N ILE A 24 5.54 -11.65 24.45
CA ILE A 24 5.10 -11.31 23.09
C ILE A 24 5.62 -9.92 22.69
N ARG A 25 5.56 -8.92 23.57
CA ARG A 25 6.14 -7.59 23.26
C ARG A 25 7.62 -7.68 22.97
N ARG A 26 8.38 -8.42 23.77
CA ARG A 26 9.82 -8.61 23.57
C ARG A 26 10.11 -9.29 22.23
N ILE A 27 9.39 -10.36 21.90
CA ILE A 27 9.49 -11.07 20.62
C ILE A 27 9.21 -10.11 19.46
N LEU A 28 8.13 -9.33 19.54
CA LEU A 28 7.77 -8.36 18.52
C LEU A 28 8.85 -7.28 18.36
N TYR A 29 9.39 -6.75 19.45
CA TYR A 29 10.46 -5.74 19.36
C TYR A 29 11.73 -6.29 18.74
N GLU A 30 12.10 -7.54 19.04
CA GLU A 30 13.23 -8.22 18.41
C GLU A 30 12.99 -8.38 16.90
N GLN A 31 11.82 -8.90 16.50
CA GLN A 31 11.47 -9.07 15.09
C GLN A 31 11.42 -7.74 14.35
N VAL A 32 10.81 -6.73 14.97
CA VAL A 32 10.79 -5.38 14.42
C VAL A 32 12.20 -4.88 14.27
N SER A 33 13.12 -5.07 15.22
CA SER A 33 14.51 -4.60 15.08
C SER A 33 15.27 -5.18 13.88
N GLN A 34 14.82 -6.34 13.37
CA GLN A 34 15.41 -7.03 12.22
C GLN A 34 14.84 -6.55 10.87
N THR A 35 13.77 -5.76 10.87
CA THR A 35 13.20 -5.21 9.62
C THR A 35 13.97 -3.99 9.14
N GLN A 36 13.87 -3.67 7.84
CA GLN A 36 14.49 -2.49 7.27
C GLN A 36 13.83 -1.19 7.79
N PRO A 37 14.59 -0.18 8.28
CA PRO A 37 14.05 1.08 8.82
C PRO A 37 13.55 2.05 7.76
N ASP A 38 14.09 1.95 6.55
CA ASP A 38 13.97 2.98 5.52
C ASP A 38 13.28 2.48 4.26
N ILE A 39 12.45 3.36 3.69
CA ILE A 39 11.82 3.16 2.39
C ILE A 39 12.90 3.31 1.31
N THR A 40 13.07 2.28 0.50
CA THR A 40 13.95 2.26 -0.68
C THR A 40 13.18 1.72 -1.88
N GLU A 41 13.69 1.91 -3.09
CA GLU A 41 13.08 1.35 -4.32
C GLU A 41 12.96 -0.17 -4.23
N ALA A 42 14.05 -0.86 -3.88
CA ALA A 42 14.02 -2.32 -3.67
C ALA A 42 13.04 -2.76 -2.56
N TRP A 43 12.78 -1.89 -1.58
CA TRP A 43 11.77 -2.17 -0.57
C TRP A 43 10.36 -2.02 -1.16
N LEU A 44 10.09 -0.97 -1.96
CA LEU A 44 8.81 -0.77 -2.63
C LEU A 44 8.49 -1.92 -3.59
N GLU A 45 9.47 -2.38 -4.37
CA GLU A 45 9.31 -3.53 -5.27
C GLU A 45 8.95 -4.83 -4.55
N ARG A 46 9.54 -5.05 -3.37
CA ARG A 46 9.23 -6.24 -2.56
C ARG A 46 7.85 -6.15 -1.90
N MET A 47 7.42 -4.94 -1.54
CA MET A 47 6.30 -4.71 -0.62
C MET A 47 5.00 -4.28 -1.29
N CYS A 48 5.06 -3.73 -2.50
CA CYS A 48 3.89 -3.34 -3.27
C CYS A 48 3.51 -4.48 -4.23
N LEU A 49 2.21 -4.74 -4.36
CA LEU A 49 1.68 -5.81 -5.20
C LEU A 49 1.33 -5.33 -6.61
N TYR A 50 0.93 -4.06 -6.75
CA TYR A 50 0.36 -3.49 -7.96
C TYR A 50 1.16 -2.32 -8.52
N VAL A 51 1.76 -1.49 -7.65
CA VAL A 51 2.57 -0.35 -8.06
C VAL A 51 3.92 -0.41 -7.36
N GLN A 52 4.91 -0.98 -8.05
CA GLN A 52 6.23 -1.29 -7.50
C GLN A 52 7.28 -0.26 -7.92
N THR A 53 7.14 0.24 -9.14
CA THR A 53 8.15 1.06 -9.82
C THR A 53 7.60 2.43 -10.23
N GLU A 54 8.49 3.32 -10.68
CA GLU A 54 8.09 4.59 -11.28
C GLU A 54 7.33 4.37 -12.61
N GLU A 55 7.66 3.32 -13.37
CA GLU A 55 6.96 2.95 -14.60
C GLU A 55 5.50 2.54 -14.32
N ASP A 56 5.26 1.76 -13.26
CA ASP A 56 3.90 1.38 -12.84
C ASP A 56 3.09 2.63 -12.43
N LEU A 57 3.74 3.57 -11.75
CA LEU A 57 3.13 4.82 -11.33
C LEU A 57 2.77 5.70 -12.53
N GLU A 58 3.65 5.78 -13.54
CA GLU A 58 3.34 6.46 -14.80
C GLU A 58 2.19 5.79 -15.54
N ALA A 59 2.16 4.46 -15.59
CA ALA A 59 1.07 3.71 -16.21
C ALA A 59 -0.26 3.98 -15.49
N TYR A 60 -0.26 4.04 -14.16
CA TYR A 60 -1.42 4.43 -13.36
C TYR A 60 -1.91 5.83 -13.74
N TRP A 61 -1.03 6.83 -13.76
CA TRP A 61 -1.44 8.19 -14.10
C TRP A 61 -1.95 8.31 -15.54
N LYS A 62 -1.39 7.56 -16.49
CA LYS A 62 -1.90 7.47 -17.88
C LYS A 62 -3.32 6.91 -17.92
N GLU A 63 -3.61 5.84 -17.17
CA GLU A 63 -4.95 5.28 -17.05
C GLU A 63 -5.95 6.33 -16.51
N ILE A 64 -5.57 7.07 -15.47
CA ILE A 64 -6.42 8.12 -14.89
C ILE A 64 -6.63 9.28 -15.86
N LEU A 65 -5.60 9.70 -16.61
CA LEU A 65 -5.72 10.73 -17.66
C LEU A 65 -6.70 10.30 -18.75
N GLU A 66 -6.60 9.07 -19.23
CA GLU A 66 -7.55 8.54 -20.22
C GLU A 66 -8.98 8.48 -19.70
N LYS A 67 -9.16 8.05 -18.44
CA LYS A 67 -10.48 8.03 -17.78
C LYS A 67 -11.07 9.44 -17.71
N GLY A 68 -10.27 10.42 -17.29
CA GLY A 68 -10.67 11.83 -17.22
C GLY A 68 -11.05 12.40 -18.58
N ARG A 69 -10.23 12.12 -19.62
CA ARG A 69 -10.50 12.53 -21.00
C ARG A 69 -11.80 11.96 -21.54
N ARG A 70 -12.09 10.69 -21.30
CA ARG A 70 -13.35 10.05 -21.74
C ARG A 70 -14.55 10.65 -21.01
N TYR A 71 -14.41 10.92 -19.72
CA TYR A 71 -15.49 11.47 -18.90
C TYR A 71 -15.78 12.95 -19.19
N GLU A 72 -14.78 13.72 -19.63
CA GLU A 72 -14.96 15.13 -20.02
C GLU A 72 -16.13 15.31 -21.00
N ALA A 73 -16.20 14.50 -22.06
CA ALA A 73 -17.26 14.57 -23.06
C ALA A 73 -18.66 14.30 -22.45
N VAL A 74 -18.75 13.31 -21.55
CA VAL A 74 -19.99 12.96 -20.86
C VAL A 74 -20.44 14.08 -19.92
N TYR A 75 -19.49 14.67 -19.19
CA TYR A 75 -19.74 15.76 -18.26
C TYR A 75 -20.15 17.05 -18.99
N GLU A 76 -19.55 17.35 -20.15
CA GLU A 76 -19.93 18.49 -20.99
C GLU A 76 -21.32 18.32 -21.62
N GLU A 77 -21.68 17.12 -22.08
CA GLU A 77 -22.99 16.84 -22.65
C GLU A 77 -24.12 17.00 -21.63
N ALA A 78 -23.93 16.48 -20.40
CA ALA A 78 -24.88 16.62 -19.30
C ALA A 78 -25.14 18.10 -18.98
N ASN A 79 -24.08 18.91 -18.90
CA ASN A 79 -24.17 20.34 -18.64
C ASN A 79 -24.82 21.13 -19.77
N THR A 80 -24.61 20.72 -21.02
CA THR A 80 -25.22 21.35 -22.20
C THR A 80 -26.72 21.02 -22.34
N ARG A 81 -27.17 19.88 -21.80
CA ARG A 81 -28.60 19.51 -21.78
C ARG A 81 -29.38 20.25 -20.67
N VAL A 82 -28.77 20.49 -19.52
CA VAL A 82 -29.38 21.20 -18.38
C VAL A 82 -29.63 22.70 -18.66
N THR A 83 -28.89 23.32 -19.59
CA THR A 83 -29.14 24.72 -20.00
C THR A 83 -30.41 24.89 -20.83
N ASN A 84 -30.97 23.83 -21.42
CA ASN A 84 -32.11 23.89 -22.34
C ASN A 84 -33.46 23.44 -21.74
N VAL A 85 -33.51 22.98 -20.49
CA VAL A 85 -34.75 22.50 -19.84
C VAL A 85 -34.95 23.21 -18.50
N THR A 86 -35.94 24.11 -18.46
CA THR A 86 -36.60 24.81 -17.33
C THR A 86 -35.83 25.09 -16.01
N PRO A 87 -35.90 26.32 -15.44
CA PRO A 87 -35.04 26.76 -14.32
C PRO A 87 -35.22 26.06 -12.96
N ALA A 88 -36.19 25.15 -12.80
CA ALA A 88 -36.70 24.72 -11.50
C ALA A 88 -36.04 23.44 -10.91
N LEU A 89 -35.16 22.76 -11.66
CA LEU A 89 -34.39 21.59 -11.18
C LEU A 89 -32.91 21.77 -11.54
N LYS A 90 -32.22 22.68 -10.85
CA LYS A 90 -30.78 22.94 -11.08
C LYS A 90 -29.95 22.45 -9.90
N GLU A 91 -29.69 21.14 -9.84
CA GLU A 91 -28.35 20.70 -9.39
C GLU A 91 -27.39 21.15 -10.49
N ARG A 92 -26.84 22.36 -10.35
CA ARG A 92 -26.05 23.02 -11.39
C ARG A 92 -24.62 22.47 -11.30
N GLU A 93 -24.31 21.47 -12.11
CA GLU A 93 -22.91 21.08 -12.37
C GLU A 93 -22.17 22.29 -12.97
N VAL A 94 -21.01 22.65 -12.43
CA VAL A 94 -20.28 23.86 -12.84
C VAL A 94 -19.16 23.46 -13.77
N LEU A 95 -19.35 23.67 -15.08
CA LEU A 95 -18.26 23.60 -16.05
C LEU A 95 -17.23 24.69 -15.74
N SER A 96 -16.13 24.28 -15.13
CA SER A 96 -15.00 25.16 -14.80
C SER A 96 -13.74 24.67 -15.50
N ARG A 97 -12.94 25.60 -16.02
CA ARG A 97 -11.58 25.27 -16.48
C ARG A 97 -10.63 24.99 -15.30
N LEU A 98 -11.05 25.27 -14.07
CA LEU A 98 -10.24 25.10 -12.87
C LEU A 98 -10.40 23.68 -12.31
N PRO A 99 -9.32 22.88 -12.21
CA PRO A 99 -9.36 21.51 -11.67
C PRO A 99 -9.97 21.42 -10.26
N HIS A 100 -9.75 22.44 -9.42
CA HIS A 100 -10.22 22.46 -8.04
C HIS A 100 -11.74 22.42 -7.88
N VAL A 101 -12.50 22.85 -8.89
CA VAL A 101 -13.98 22.78 -8.84
C VAL A 101 -14.45 21.33 -8.80
N TYR A 102 -13.83 20.46 -9.60
CA TYR A 102 -14.20 19.04 -9.65
C TYR A 102 -13.77 18.27 -8.40
N ILE A 103 -12.65 18.66 -7.77
CA ILE A 103 -12.28 18.16 -6.43
C ILE A 103 -13.36 18.53 -5.42
N TYR A 104 -13.83 19.79 -5.45
CA TYR A 104 -14.86 20.25 -4.54
C TYR A 104 -16.19 19.52 -4.75
N GLU A 105 -16.60 19.30 -6.00
CA GLU A 105 -17.80 18.48 -6.32
C GLU A 105 -17.64 17.04 -5.80
N ALA A 106 -16.49 16.40 -6.00
CA ALA A 106 -16.22 15.06 -5.47
C ALA A 106 -16.32 15.03 -3.92
N ARG A 107 -15.71 16.02 -3.25
CA ARG A 107 -15.78 16.19 -1.79
C ARG A 107 -17.19 16.34 -1.27
N GLN A 108 -18.06 17.03 -2.01
CA GLN A 108 -19.46 17.15 -1.61
C GLN A 108 -20.09 15.77 -1.51
N PHE A 109 -19.87 14.88 -2.47
CA PHE A 109 -20.40 13.52 -2.39
C PHE A 109 -19.76 12.71 -1.24
N ILE A 110 -18.44 12.76 -1.09
CA ILE A 110 -17.70 12.00 -0.07
C ILE A 110 -18.10 12.42 1.35
N HIS A 111 -18.22 13.72 1.61
CA HIS A 111 -18.44 14.25 2.96
C HIS A 111 -19.90 14.68 3.21
N THR A 112 -20.85 14.17 2.43
CA THR A 112 -22.28 14.36 2.71
C THR A 112 -22.71 13.60 3.96
N GLN A 113 -23.74 14.10 4.64
CA GLN A 113 -24.31 13.43 5.83
C GLN A 113 -24.97 12.08 5.51
N ILE A 114 -25.51 11.94 4.29
CA ILE A 114 -26.12 10.71 3.79
C ILE A 114 -25.52 10.44 2.41
N PRO A 115 -24.38 9.72 2.35
CA PRO A 115 -23.71 9.44 1.10
C PRO A 115 -24.51 8.47 0.23
N ASP A 116 -24.54 8.73 -1.08
CA ASP A 116 -25.15 7.86 -2.07
C ASP A 116 -24.08 6.90 -2.64
N ALA A 117 -24.23 5.61 -2.37
CA ALA A 117 -23.27 4.58 -2.74
C ALA A 117 -23.02 4.49 -4.25
N ASP A 118 -24.06 4.70 -5.08
CA ASP A 118 -23.91 4.66 -6.55
C ASP A 118 -23.12 5.86 -7.05
N ARG A 119 -23.39 7.05 -6.49
CA ARG A 119 -22.62 8.27 -6.81
C ARG A 119 -21.17 8.13 -6.36
N LEU A 120 -20.93 7.56 -5.18
CA LEU A 120 -19.57 7.29 -4.71
C LEU A 120 -18.85 6.31 -5.64
N LYS A 121 -19.51 5.23 -6.06
CA LYS A 121 -18.90 4.19 -6.92
C LYS A 121 -18.61 4.66 -8.34
N HIS A 122 -19.49 5.46 -8.92
CA HIS A 122 -19.41 5.79 -10.35
C HIS A 122 -19.07 7.25 -10.64
N ARG A 123 -19.57 8.20 -9.84
CA ARG A 123 -19.43 9.63 -10.14
C ARG A 123 -18.15 10.22 -9.54
N VAL A 124 -17.82 9.89 -8.30
CA VAL A 124 -16.63 10.41 -7.62
C VAL A 124 -15.32 10.05 -8.35
N PRO A 125 -15.04 8.77 -8.70
CA PRO A 125 -13.80 8.43 -9.41
C PRO A 125 -13.66 9.12 -10.76
N ASN A 126 -14.79 9.36 -11.45
CA ASN A 126 -14.80 10.04 -12.73
C ASN A 126 -14.57 11.55 -12.61
N LEU A 127 -15.16 12.20 -11.60
CA LEU A 127 -14.88 13.59 -11.25
C LEU A 127 -13.41 13.78 -10.89
N LEU A 128 -12.85 12.90 -10.05
CA LEU A 128 -11.45 12.96 -9.65
C LEU A 128 -10.51 12.73 -10.85
N ALA A 129 -10.83 11.79 -11.75
CA ALA A 129 -10.06 11.61 -12.98
C ALA A 129 -10.11 12.85 -13.89
N LEU A 130 -11.26 13.54 -13.97
CA LEU A 130 -11.42 14.78 -14.72
C LEU A 130 -10.56 15.92 -14.15
N VAL A 131 -10.37 15.99 -12.83
CA VAL A 131 -9.42 16.92 -12.19
C VAL A 131 -8.03 16.74 -12.77
N VAL A 132 -7.54 15.50 -12.77
CA VAL A 132 -6.18 15.15 -13.22
C VAL A 132 -5.99 15.52 -14.68
N TYR A 133 -6.96 15.15 -15.51
CA TYR A 133 -6.94 15.48 -16.93
C TYR A 133 -6.97 17.00 -17.20
N ARG A 134 -7.84 17.76 -16.53
CA ARG A 134 -7.91 19.23 -16.71
C ARG A 134 -6.63 19.92 -16.23
N ALA A 135 -6.01 19.44 -15.15
CA ALA A 135 -4.75 19.99 -14.67
C ALA A 135 -3.60 19.71 -15.65
N TRP A 136 -3.54 18.49 -16.19
CA TRP A 136 -2.58 18.14 -17.24
C TRP A 136 -2.81 18.96 -18.52
N SER A 137 -4.04 19.09 -18.99
CA SER A 137 -4.38 19.90 -20.17
C SER A 137 -3.98 21.36 -20.01
N ALA A 138 -4.14 21.93 -18.81
CA ALA A 138 -3.66 23.28 -18.51
C ALA A 138 -2.13 23.38 -18.58
N SER A 139 -1.41 22.34 -18.16
CA SER A 139 0.05 22.25 -18.32
C SER A 139 0.44 22.15 -19.79
N VAL A 140 -0.29 21.38 -20.61
CA VAL A 140 -0.05 21.30 -22.07
C VAL A 140 -0.22 22.68 -22.72
N ASP A 141 -1.28 23.41 -22.38
CA ASP A 141 -1.53 24.77 -22.89
C ASP A 141 -0.41 25.74 -22.50
N GLU A 142 0.14 25.60 -21.29
CA GLU A 142 1.28 26.39 -20.85
C GLU A 142 2.55 26.06 -21.64
N GLU A 143 2.89 24.79 -21.83
CA GLU A 143 4.05 24.38 -22.63
C GLU A 143 3.92 24.78 -24.09
N LEU A 144 2.72 24.62 -24.68
CA LEU A 144 2.41 25.12 -26.02
C LEU A 144 2.63 26.63 -26.11
N SER A 145 2.22 27.39 -25.10
CA SER A 145 2.41 28.84 -25.05
C SER A 145 3.90 29.23 -24.95
N ARG A 146 4.70 28.48 -24.19
CA ARG A 146 6.16 28.66 -24.12
C ARG A 146 6.81 28.37 -25.47
N LYS A 147 6.49 27.24 -26.08
CA LYS A 147 7.05 26.80 -27.38
C LYS A 147 6.67 27.74 -28.52
N ARG A 148 5.43 28.24 -28.54
CA ARG A 148 4.95 29.26 -29.50
C ARG A 148 5.55 30.66 -29.28
N GLY A 149 6.33 30.86 -28.22
CA GLY A 149 7.07 32.11 -28.01
C GLY A 149 6.34 33.18 -27.21
N GLY A 150 5.21 32.88 -26.58
CA GLY A 150 4.45 33.85 -25.77
C GLY A 150 5.15 34.32 -24.49
N LYS A 151 6.27 33.68 -24.10
CA LYS A 151 7.12 34.04 -22.94
C LYS A 151 8.62 33.81 -23.21
N LYS A 152 9.14 34.09 -24.41
CA LYS A 152 10.59 34.02 -24.65
C LYS A 152 11.31 35.21 -24.03
N SER A 153 12.45 34.97 -23.38
CA SER A 153 13.37 36.08 -23.04
C SER A 153 14.01 36.63 -24.32
N VAL A 154 14.49 37.88 -24.29
CA VAL A 154 15.14 38.53 -25.45
C VAL A 154 16.32 37.70 -25.99
N ALA A 155 17.01 36.95 -25.13
CA ALA A 155 18.11 36.08 -25.51
C ALA A 155 17.65 34.84 -26.32
N GLU A 156 16.49 34.26 -26.00
CA GLU A 156 15.94 33.09 -26.70
C GLU A 156 15.36 33.46 -28.07
N LEU A 157 14.84 34.68 -28.21
CA LEU A 157 14.41 35.20 -29.51
C LEU A 157 15.59 35.41 -30.47
N LEU A 158 16.75 35.82 -29.95
CA LEU A 158 17.96 36.03 -30.75
C LEU A 158 18.62 34.72 -31.21
N LEU A 159 18.49 33.64 -30.43
CA LEU A 159 19.01 32.32 -30.78
C LEU A 159 18.09 31.56 -31.76
N ALA A 160 16.76 31.72 -31.63
CA ALA A 160 15.77 31.01 -32.45
C ALA A 160 15.61 31.54 -33.89
N ALA A 161 16.31 32.63 -34.27
CA ALA A 161 16.25 33.21 -35.61
C ALA A 161 16.82 32.30 -36.72
N SER A 162 17.41 31.16 -36.35
CA SER A 162 18.05 30.20 -37.27
C SER A 162 17.36 28.83 -37.31
N ASP A 163 16.28 28.61 -36.55
CA ASP A 163 15.68 27.28 -36.40
C ASP A 163 14.64 26.98 -37.51
N PRO A 164 14.57 25.72 -37.98
CA PRO A 164 13.57 25.30 -38.96
C PRO A 164 12.15 25.39 -38.40
N VAL A 165 11.18 25.71 -39.26
CA VAL A 165 9.75 25.78 -38.90
C VAL A 165 9.26 24.41 -38.44
N ILE A 166 9.11 24.23 -37.13
CA ILE A 166 8.55 23.02 -36.52
C ILE A 166 7.05 22.98 -36.83
N SER A 167 6.54 21.83 -37.28
CA SER A 167 5.10 21.67 -37.56
C SER A 167 4.26 21.77 -36.28
N ASP A 168 3.04 22.30 -36.39
CA ASP A 168 2.11 22.40 -35.24
C ASP A 168 1.87 21.05 -34.56
N ALA A 169 1.76 19.97 -35.33
CA ALA A 169 1.58 18.61 -34.80
C ALA A 169 2.78 18.17 -33.94
N SER A 170 4.02 18.39 -34.41
CA SER A 170 5.22 18.08 -33.63
C SER A 170 5.39 18.96 -32.39
N MET A 171 4.89 20.21 -32.41
CA MET A 171 4.89 21.07 -31.22
C MET A 171 3.90 20.58 -30.16
N VAL A 172 2.71 20.12 -30.58
CA VAL A 172 1.71 19.53 -29.68
C VAL A 172 2.24 18.25 -29.06
N GLU A 173 2.78 17.32 -29.85
CA GLU A 173 3.34 16.08 -29.31
C GLU A 173 4.48 16.35 -28.32
N ALA A 174 5.34 17.33 -28.60
CA ALA A 174 6.40 17.71 -27.68
C ALA A 174 5.89 18.41 -26.42
N ALA A 175 4.79 19.16 -26.48
CA ALA A 175 4.17 19.79 -25.31
C ALA A 175 3.47 18.74 -24.44
N GLU A 176 2.79 17.76 -25.03
CA GLU A 176 2.17 16.65 -24.31
C GLU A 176 3.20 15.79 -23.55
N LYS A 177 4.39 15.59 -24.13
CA LYS A 177 5.50 14.87 -23.48
C LYS A 177 6.13 15.63 -22.29
N GLU A 178 6.11 16.96 -22.33
CA GLU A 178 6.68 17.81 -21.28
C GLU A 178 5.66 18.22 -20.22
N ALA A 179 4.36 18.07 -20.50
CA ALA A 179 3.30 18.42 -19.57
C ALA A 179 3.29 17.51 -18.34
N VAL A 180 3.06 18.11 -17.18
CA VAL A 180 3.12 17.42 -15.88
C VAL A 180 1.82 17.64 -15.12
N ILE A 181 1.34 16.61 -14.42
CA ILE A 181 0.26 16.76 -13.44
C ILE A 181 0.84 17.41 -12.18
N PRO A 182 0.36 18.60 -11.73
CA PRO A 182 0.90 19.27 -10.55
C PRO A 182 0.86 18.40 -9.29
N ASP A 183 1.90 18.47 -8.46
CA ASP A 183 2.04 17.66 -7.24
C ASP A 183 0.85 17.89 -6.27
N GLU A 184 0.33 19.12 -6.16
CA GLU A 184 -0.85 19.44 -5.34
C GLU A 184 -2.13 18.77 -5.87
N THR A 185 -2.24 18.64 -7.20
CA THR A 185 -3.37 17.97 -7.84
C THR A 185 -3.32 16.48 -7.56
N LYS A 186 -2.15 15.84 -7.74
CA LYS A 186 -1.96 14.42 -7.41
C LYS A 186 -2.24 14.16 -5.94
N SER A 187 -1.72 14.99 -5.03
CA SER A 187 -1.94 14.84 -3.60
C SER A 187 -3.42 14.95 -3.21
N SER A 188 -4.13 15.93 -3.79
CA SER A 188 -5.57 16.11 -3.55
C SER A 188 -6.38 14.95 -4.12
N TYR A 189 -6.08 14.53 -5.36
CA TYR A 189 -6.68 13.35 -5.98
C TYR A 189 -6.55 12.13 -5.06
N LEU A 190 -5.32 11.78 -4.66
CA LEU A 190 -5.07 10.58 -3.86
C LEU A 190 -5.77 10.63 -2.50
N THR A 191 -5.84 11.81 -1.88
CA THR A 191 -6.52 11.97 -0.59
C THR A 191 -8.02 11.73 -0.72
N GLU A 192 -8.66 12.35 -1.70
CA GLU A 192 -10.12 12.20 -1.88
C GLU A 192 -10.51 10.83 -2.41
N ASP A 193 -9.72 10.24 -3.30
CA ASP A 193 -9.99 8.92 -3.86
C ASP A 193 -9.88 7.83 -2.77
N LEU A 194 -8.89 7.95 -1.87
CA LEU A 194 -8.79 7.07 -0.70
C LEU A 194 -9.98 7.23 0.24
N ASN A 195 -10.37 8.46 0.58
CA ASN A 195 -11.55 8.72 1.41
C ASN A 195 -12.84 8.16 0.76
N GLY A 196 -12.96 8.29 -0.55
CA GLY A 196 -14.09 7.76 -1.32
C GLY A 196 -14.16 6.24 -1.27
N LEU A 197 -13.04 5.54 -1.48
CA LEU A 197 -12.98 4.08 -1.41
C LEU A 197 -13.20 3.54 0.00
N ASP A 198 -12.65 4.19 1.02
CA ASP A 198 -12.87 3.80 2.42
C ASP A 198 -14.36 3.92 2.77
N LEU A 199 -15.01 5.02 2.37
CA LEU A 199 -16.44 5.22 2.57
C LEU A 199 -17.30 4.20 1.81
N GLN A 200 -16.92 3.83 0.57
CA GLN A 200 -17.60 2.77 -0.17
C GLN A 200 -17.53 1.42 0.56
N ALA A 201 -16.38 1.09 1.15
CA ALA A 201 -16.23 -0.13 1.94
C ALA A 201 -17.11 -0.11 3.20
N GLU A 202 -17.16 1.03 3.92
CA GLU A 202 -18.04 1.20 5.09
C GLU A 202 -19.52 1.07 4.74
N LEU A 203 -19.95 1.67 3.62
CA LEU A 203 -21.34 1.59 3.16
C LEU A 203 -21.72 0.18 2.72
N ALA A 204 -20.83 -0.54 2.04
CA ALA A 204 -21.06 -1.94 1.67
C ALA A 204 -21.23 -2.81 2.92
N GLU A 205 -20.37 -2.64 3.94
CA GLU A 205 -20.51 -3.36 5.21
C GLU A 205 -21.84 -3.04 5.90
N ALA A 206 -22.24 -1.76 5.95
CA ALA A 206 -23.51 -1.35 6.53
C ALA A 206 -24.73 -1.88 5.77
N ALA A 207 -24.61 -2.08 4.45
CA ALA A 207 -25.63 -2.68 3.60
C ALA A 207 -25.65 -4.23 3.67
N GLY A 208 -24.69 -4.85 4.35
CA GLY A 208 -24.52 -6.31 4.39
C GLY A 208 -23.93 -6.90 3.10
N GLU A 209 -23.34 -6.05 2.25
CA GLU A 209 -22.55 -6.47 1.10
C GLU A 209 -21.11 -6.81 1.52
N ASP A 210 -20.33 -7.44 0.63
CA ASP A 210 -18.93 -7.76 0.92
C ASP A 210 -18.03 -6.52 0.72
N PRO A 211 -17.49 -5.90 1.81
CA PRO A 211 -16.54 -4.80 1.69
C PRO A 211 -15.21 -5.23 1.03
N GLY A 212 -14.95 -6.55 0.99
CA GLY A 212 -13.81 -7.15 0.32
C GLY A 212 -13.75 -6.84 -1.18
N GLN A 213 -14.87 -6.50 -1.81
CA GLN A 213 -14.91 -6.14 -3.24
C GLN A 213 -14.02 -4.92 -3.58
N PHE A 214 -13.79 -4.01 -2.63
CA PHE A 214 -12.96 -2.81 -2.83
C PHE A 214 -11.51 -2.99 -2.40
N ARG A 215 -11.14 -4.17 -1.87
CA ARG A 215 -9.83 -4.38 -1.23
C ARG A 215 -8.66 -4.19 -2.17
N GLU A 216 -8.74 -4.78 -3.36
CA GLU A 216 -7.67 -4.71 -4.36
C GLU A 216 -7.43 -3.25 -4.80
N GLU A 217 -8.50 -2.52 -5.08
CA GLU A 217 -8.43 -1.11 -5.47
C GLU A 217 -7.90 -0.23 -4.32
N ARG A 218 -8.31 -0.50 -3.07
CA ARG A 218 -7.76 0.17 -1.88
C ARG A 218 -6.26 -0.09 -1.71
N ILE A 219 -5.81 -1.34 -1.86
CA ILE A 219 -4.38 -1.67 -1.81
C ILE A 219 -3.63 -0.92 -2.91
N ARG A 220 -4.10 -1.03 -4.16
CA ARG A 220 -3.48 -0.37 -5.32
C ARG A 220 -3.37 1.14 -5.09
N LEU A 221 -4.43 1.81 -4.62
CA LEU A 221 -4.42 3.25 -4.42
C LEU A 221 -3.49 3.68 -3.27
N HIS A 222 -3.42 2.91 -2.19
CA HIS A 222 -2.46 3.16 -1.11
C HIS A 222 -1.01 2.98 -1.57
N GLU A 223 -0.73 2.00 -2.43
CA GLU A 223 0.59 1.81 -3.05
C GLU A 223 0.94 2.98 -3.97
N VAL A 224 0.03 3.42 -4.85
CA VAL A 224 0.21 4.63 -5.67
C VAL A 224 0.55 5.83 -4.77
N ALA A 225 -0.23 6.04 -3.71
CA ALA A 225 -0.01 7.15 -2.79
C ALA A 225 1.34 7.06 -2.06
N LEU A 226 1.81 5.84 -1.77
CA LEU A 226 3.10 5.61 -1.15
C LEU A 226 4.27 5.88 -2.12
N VAL A 227 4.23 5.31 -3.33
CA VAL A 227 5.28 5.46 -4.35
C VAL A 227 5.35 6.92 -4.82
N GLU A 228 4.22 7.56 -5.12
CA GLU A 228 4.19 8.99 -5.49
C GLU A 228 4.75 9.87 -4.36
N GLY A 229 4.36 9.59 -3.11
CA GLY A 229 4.86 10.33 -1.96
C GLY A 229 6.37 10.15 -1.74
N PHE A 230 6.88 8.93 -1.93
CA PHE A 230 8.31 8.63 -1.83
C PHE A 230 9.10 9.37 -2.92
N SER A 231 8.67 9.26 -4.18
CA SER A 231 9.29 9.96 -5.31
C SER A 231 9.26 11.48 -5.14
N PHE A 232 8.14 12.03 -4.64
CA PHE A 232 8.01 13.44 -4.31
C PHE A 232 9.01 13.87 -3.22
N VAL A 233 9.08 13.16 -2.09
CA VAL A 233 10.02 13.50 -1.00
C VAL A 233 11.47 13.38 -1.47
N LYS A 234 11.80 12.36 -2.26
CA LYS A 234 13.13 12.17 -2.85
C LYS A 234 13.51 13.36 -3.74
N ARG A 235 12.63 13.76 -4.65
CA ARG A 235 12.80 14.91 -5.56
C ARG A 235 12.95 16.22 -4.80
N LYS A 236 12.05 16.53 -3.87
CA LYS A 236 12.12 17.77 -3.07
C LYS A 236 13.32 17.84 -2.14
N THR A 237 13.76 16.71 -1.60
CA THR A 237 14.99 16.65 -0.79
C THR A 237 16.22 16.92 -1.65
N LYS A 238 16.26 16.41 -2.88
CA LYS A 238 17.35 16.69 -3.83
C LYS A 238 17.38 18.17 -4.22
N GLU A 239 16.23 18.74 -4.64
CA GLU A 239 16.09 20.16 -4.95
C GLU A 239 16.56 21.05 -3.79
N ALA A 240 16.17 20.70 -2.55
CA ALA A 240 16.58 21.43 -1.37
C ALA A 240 18.11 21.42 -1.18
N ARG A 241 18.74 20.24 -1.29
CA ARG A 241 20.21 20.10 -1.15
C ARG A 241 20.96 20.94 -2.17
N GLU A 242 20.52 20.93 -3.42
CA GLU A 242 21.12 21.72 -4.50
C GLU A 242 21.00 23.23 -4.21
N ARG A 243 19.81 23.71 -3.83
CA ARG A 243 19.58 25.13 -3.49
C ARG A 243 20.43 25.61 -2.30
N TYR A 244 20.62 24.78 -1.28
CA TYR A 244 21.43 25.13 -0.12
C TYR A 244 22.93 24.99 -0.36
N SER A 245 23.36 24.08 -1.24
CA SER A 245 24.78 24.06 -1.68
C SER A 245 25.18 25.34 -2.42
N GLN A 246 24.20 26.03 -3.01
CA GLN A 246 24.41 27.24 -3.82
C GLN A 246 24.05 28.55 -3.08
N SER A 247 23.55 28.49 -1.84
CA SER A 247 23.10 29.69 -1.11
C SER A 247 23.47 29.67 0.37
N ALA A 248 23.79 30.83 0.93
CA ALA A 248 24.01 31.03 2.37
C ALA A 248 22.70 31.05 3.19
N SER A 249 21.57 30.60 2.61
CA SER A 249 20.25 30.69 3.23
C SER A 249 20.01 29.54 4.22
N SER A 250 19.18 29.79 5.24
CA SER A 250 18.86 28.77 6.26
C SER A 250 18.03 27.63 5.69
N SER A 251 18.41 26.39 6.03
CA SER A 251 17.69 25.17 5.66
C SER A 251 16.49 24.83 6.52
N ALA A 252 16.27 25.56 7.62
CA ALA A 252 15.26 25.23 8.63
C ALA A 252 13.82 25.09 8.08
N PRO A 253 13.28 25.99 7.24
CA PRO A 253 11.92 25.87 6.72
C PRO A 253 11.72 24.61 5.87
N THR A 254 12.72 24.26 5.06
CA THR A 254 12.67 23.09 4.18
C THR A 254 12.78 21.79 4.97
N THR A 255 13.60 21.75 6.02
CA THR A 255 13.66 20.61 6.94
C THR A 255 12.31 20.35 7.62
N VAL A 256 11.59 21.40 8.01
CA VAL A 256 10.23 21.26 8.59
C VAL A 256 9.25 20.70 7.55
N ALA A 257 9.30 21.18 6.31
CA ALA A 257 8.46 20.66 5.23
C ALA A 257 8.74 19.17 4.93
N ILE A 258 10.02 18.78 4.84
CA ILE A 258 10.45 17.39 4.66
C ILE A 258 9.97 16.52 5.82
N GLY A 259 10.02 17.02 7.06
CA GLY A 259 9.48 16.34 8.23
C GLY A 259 7.98 16.05 8.09
N ARG A 260 7.19 17.06 7.68
CA ARG A 260 5.74 16.90 7.45
C ARG A 260 5.43 15.86 6.38
N TRP A 261 6.15 15.88 5.26
CA TRP A 261 5.95 14.89 4.19
C TRP A 261 6.31 13.47 4.63
N ASN A 262 7.37 13.30 5.43
CA ASN A 262 7.71 12.01 6.01
C ASN A 262 6.64 11.51 7.00
N SER A 263 6.04 12.40 7.79
CA SER A 263 4.91 12.02 8.65
C SER A 263 3.71 11.52 7.85
N MET A 264 3.35 12.22 6.77
CA MET A 264 2.28 11.78 5.87
C MET A 264 2.58 10.42 5.21
N LEU A 265 3.84 10.17 4.83
CA LEU A 265 4.26 8.85 4.34
C LEU A 265 4.09 7.76 5.41
N ASN A 266 4.45 8.04 6.66
CA ASN A 266 4.25 7.09 7.76
C ASN A 266 2.77 6.78 8.01
N GLU A 267 1.87 7.76 7.87
CA GLU A 267 0.41 7.55 7.97
C GLU A 267 -0.12 6.69 6.82
N ARG A 268 0.36 6.91 5.60
CA ARG A 268 0.02 6.07 4.43
C ARG A 268 0.51 4.63 4.61
N LEU A 269 1.76 4.45 5.07
CA LEU A 269 2.30 3.14 5.41
C LEU A 269 1.48 2.45 6.51
N LEU A 270 1.11 3.17 7.57
CA LEU A 270 0.29 2.60 8.64
C LEU A 270 -1.05 2.09 8.10
N SER A 271 -1.68 2.85 7.20
CA SER A 271 -2.95 2.49 6.57
C SER A 271 -2.80 1.27 5.64
N LEU A 272 -1.78 1.26 4.78
CA LEU A 272 -1.45 0.11 3.93
C LEU A 272 -1.20 -1.16 4.76
N GLY A 273 -0.43 -1.04 5.85
CA GLY A 273 -0.15 -2.14 6.75
C GLY A 273 -1.42 -2.73 7.38
N LYS A 274 -2.38 -1.89 7.79
CA LYS A 274 -3.69 -2.34 8.28
C LYS A 274 -4.47 -3.08 7.20
N ILE A 275 -4.55 -2.52 5.99
CA ILE A 275 -5.29 -3.12 4.87
C ILE A 275 -4.70 -4.48 4.50
N TYR A 276 -3.38 -4.65 4.55
CA TYR A 276 -2.78 -5.97 4.37
C TYR A 276 -3.17 -6.97 5.45
N ILE A 277 -3.28 -6.54 6.71
CA ILE A 277 -3.76 -7.44 7.78
C ILE A 277 -5.25 -7.76 7.60
N ASP A 278 -6.08 -6.79 7.21
CA ASP A 278 -7.49 -7.03 6.89
C ASP A 278 -7.63 -7.99 5.69
N ALA A 279 -6.77 -7.83 4.68
CA ALA A 279 -6.68 -8.73 3.54
C ALA A 279 -6.31 -10.16 3.94
N ALA A 280 -5.38 -10.31 4.90
CA ALA A 280 -5.03 -11.60 5.46
C ALA A 280 -6.22 -12.21 6.23
N LEU A 281 -6.89 -11.43 7.08
CA LEU A 281 -8.02 -11.91 7.88
C LEU A 281 -9.18 -12.40 7.01
N ALA A 282 -9.45 -11.70 5.90
CA ALA A 282 -10.52 -12.07 5.00
C ALA A 282 -10.13 -13.13 3.95
N GLU A 283 -8.85 -13.49 3.82
CA GLU A 283 -8.42 -14.62 3.00
C GLU A 283 -8.58 -15.94 3.79
N THR A 284 -9.69 -16.64 3.56
CA THR A 284 -10.01 -17.89 4.24
C THR A 284 -9.67 -19.14 3.43
N THR A 285 -9.41 -19.00 2.14
CA THR A 285 -9.31 -20.13 1.21
C THR A 285 -7.86 -20.59 1.03
N TYR A 286 -6.95 -19.65 0.80
CA TYR A 286 -5.55 -19.94 0.47
C TYR A 286 -4.61 -19.46 1.57
N ARG A 287 -4.18 -20.37 2.46
CA ARG A 287 -3.25 -20.06 3.55
C ARG A 287 -1.94 -19.42 3.10
N GLY A 288 -1.41 -19.81 1.94
CA GLY A 288 -0.20 -19.20 1.38
C GLY A 288 -0.40 -17.72 1.05
N ARG A 289 -1.58 -17.34 0.53
CA ARG A 289 -1.92 -15.95 0.25
C ARG A 289 -2.19 -15.18 1.54
N GLN A 290 -2.91 -15.79 2.49
CA GLN A 290 -3.09 -15.21 3.82
C GLN A 290 -1.76 -14.93 4.51
N GLN A 291 -0.81 -15.87 4.46
CA GLN A 291 0.55 -15.69 4.97
C GLN A 291 1.27 -14.55 4.25
N LYS A 292 1.18 -14.47 2.92
CA LYS A 292 1.79 -13.39 2.14
C LYS A 292 1.29 -12.02 2.59
N TYR A 293 -0.03 -11.83 2.74
CA TYR A 293 -0.59 -10.57 3.22
C TYR A 293 -0.17 -10.27 4.66
N ALA A 294 -0.12 -11.27 5.55
CA ALA A 294 0.33 -11.09 6.92
C ALA A 294 1.81 -10.70 7.00
N ASP A 295 2.66 -11.28 6.15
CA ASP A 295 4.08 -10.92 6.02
C ASP A 295 4.24 -9.48 5.51
N LEU A 296 3.50 -9.10 4.47
CA LEU A 296 3.50 -7.74 3.95
C LEU A 296 3.04 -6.72 5.01
N GLY A 297 1.92 -6.99 5.68
CA GLY A 297 1.41 -6.13 6.74
C GLY A 297 2.39 -6.01 7.90
N PHE A 298 3.02 -7.12 8.32
CA PHE A 298 4.02 -7.10 9.39
C PHE A 298 5.21 -6.19 9.03
N ASP A 299 5.81 -6.37 7.86
CA ASP A 299 7.01 -5.61 7.45
C ASP A 299 6.73 -4.11 7.31
N VAL A 300 5.57 -3.74 6.74
CA VAL A 300 5.14 -2.32 6.67
C VAL A 300 4.96 -1.72 8.07
N LEU A 301 4.24 -2.42 8.95
CA LEU A 301 3.97 -1.92 10.30
C LEU A 301 5.22 -1.86 11.17
N ALA A 302 6.14 -2.82 10.99
CA ALA A 302 7.43 -2.85 11.67
C ALA A 302 8.27 -1.63 11.27
N MET A 303 8.33 -1.29 9.98
CA MET A 303 8.98 -0.07 9.49
C MET A 303 8.35 1.19 10.11
N VAL A 304 7.02 1.30 10.10
CA VAL A 304 6.32 2.44 10.73
C VAL A 304 6.68 2.55 12.21
N PHE A 305 6.71 1.43 12.93
CA PHE A 305 7.09 1.42 14.34
C PHE A 305 8.54 1.83 14.55
N GLN A 306 9.47 1.38 13.71
CA GLN A 306 10.87 1.83 13.80
C GLN A 306 11.01 3.34 13.60
N ARG A 307 10.33 3.90 12.59
CA ARG A 307 10.41 5.31 12.19
C ARG A 307 9.70 6.27 13.14
N SER A 308 8.55 5.87 13.69
CA SER A 308 7.64 6.77 14.41
C SER A 308 7.30 6.35 15.83
N LYS A 309 7.70 5.13 16.26
CA LYS A 309 7.29 4.52 17.55
C LYS A 309 5.77 4.53 17.78
N SER A 310 4.99 4.42 16.69
CA SER A 310 3.53 4.49 16.74
C SER A 310 2.91 3.35 17.57
N GLY A 311 2.13 3.72 18.60
CA GLY A 311 1.36 2.76 19.41
C GLY A 311 0.26 2.04 18.63
N ALA A 312 -0.23 2.64 17.54
CA ALA A 312 -1.17 1.98 16.65
C ALA A 312 -0.50 0.83 15.87
N ALA A 313 0.73 1.04 15.40
CA ALA A 313 1.47 0.03 14.66
C ALA A 313 1.75 -1.23 15.50
N ILE A 314 2.17 -1.08 16.77
CA ILE A 314 2.45 -2.23 17.64
C ILE A 314 1.19 -3.05 17.98
N THR A 315 0.02 -2.40 18.02
CA THR A 315 -1.25 -3.09 18.25
C THR A 315 -1.59 -3.99 17.08
N VAL A 316 -1.45 -3.50 15.85
CA VAL A 316 -1.73 -4.27 14.63
C VAL A 316 -0.67 -5.35 14.38
N LEU A 317 0.60 -5.09 14.73
CA LEU A 317 1.69 -6.09 14.66
C LEU A 317 1.40 -7.35 15.49
N ARG A 318 0.65 -7.24 16.60
CA ARG A 318 0.25 -8.40 17.41
C ARG A 318 -0.70 -9.32 16.64
N GLU A 319 -1.66 -8.75 15.92
CA GLU A 319 -2.58 -9.53 15.07
C GLU A 319 -1.84 -10.16 13.88
N ALA A 320 -0.96 -9.39 13.23
CA ALA A 320 -0.09 -9.93 12.18
C ALA A 320 0.72 -11.15 12.66
N ASN A 321 1.38 -11.02 13.81
CA ASN A 321 2.17 -12.12 14.40
C ASN A 321 1.30 -13.34 14.76
N LYS A 322 0.06 -13.11 15.19
CA LYS A 322 -0.89 -14.19 15.51
C LYS A 322 -1.32 -14.96 14.26
N ILE A 323 -1.57 -14.27 13.14
CA ILE A 323 -1.88 -14.90 11.84
C ILE A 323 -0.65 -15.66 11.35
N GLN A 324 0.51 -15.01 11.33
CA GLN A 324 1.77 -15.60 10.84
C GLN A 324 2.12 -16.89 11.59
N ARG A 325 2.15 -16.86 12.93
CA ARG A 325 2.53 -18.07 13.70
C ARG A 325 1.57 -19.24 13.47
N TYR A 326 0.27 -18.98 13.34
CA TYR A 326 -0.70 -20.04 13.07
C TYR A 326 -0.49 -20.63 11.67
N ASN A 327 -0.34 -19.78 10.67
CA ASN A 327 -0.15 -20.22 9.29
C ASN A 327 1.17 -20.93 9.07
N LEU A 328 2.27 -20.40 9.62
CA LEU A 328 3.58 -21.05 9.59
C LEU A 328 3.52 -22.46 10.20
N TRP A 329 2.81 -22.62 11.33
CA TRP A 329 2.63 -23.92 11.95
C TRP A 329 1.88 -24.89 11.04
N GLN A 330 0.73 -24.47 10.48
CA GLN A 330 -0.08 -25.32 9.59
C GLN A 330 0.66 -25.67 8.29
N MET A 331 1.38 -24.71 7.71
CA MET A 331 2.23 -24.92 6.53
C MET A 331 3.38 -25.88 6.83
N GLY A 332 3.99 -25.78 8.01
CA GLY A 332 5.01 -26.72 8.47
C GLY A 332 4.47 -28.15 8.61
N ARG A 333 3.27 -28.32 9.17
CA ARG A 333 2.59 -29.63 9.24
C ARG A 333 2.25 -30.20 7.86
N ALA A 334 1.83 -29.34 6.92
CA ALA A 334 1.56 -29.76 5.55
C ALA A 334 2.83 -30.24 4.83
N ALA A 335 3.92 -29.45 4.91
CA ALA A 335 5.22 -29.83 4.34
C ALA A 335 5.74 -31.13 4.96
N TRP A 336 5.60 -31.31 6.28
CA TRP A 336 5.98 -32.55 6.95
C TRP A 336 5.21 -33.76 6.40
N ARG A 337 3.89 -33.66 6.22
CA ARG A 337 3.09 -34.74 5.61
C ARG A 337 3.53 -35.03 4.18
N GLN A 338 3.85 -33.99 3.39
CA GLN A 338 4.37 -34.18 2.03
C GLN A 338 5.72 -34.88 2.03
N ALA A 339 6.61 -34.55 2.97
CA ALA A 339 7.88 -35.26 3.14
C ALA A 339 7.66 -36.76 3.41
N GLN A 340 6.74 -37.09 4.33
CA GLN A 340 6.39 -38.49 4.63
C GLN A 340 5.82 -39.24 3.41
N LEU A 341 5.03 -38.57 2.57
CA LEU A 341 4.52 -39.16 1.32
C LEU A 341 5.63 -39.35 0.27
N ALA A 342 6.55 -38.38 0.15
CA ALA A 342 7.69 -38.47 -0.75
C ALA A 342 8.65 -39.60 -0.35
N VAL A 343 8.91 -39.78 0.95
CA VAL A 343 9.67 -40.92 1.50
C VAL A 343 9.03 -42.24 1.08
N LYS A 344 7.71 -42.40 1.30
CA LYS A 344 6.98 -43.62 0.91
C LYS A 344 6.99 -43.88 -0.60
N SER A 345 7.09 -42.83 -1.39
CA SER A 345 7.10 -42.89 -2.85
C SER A 345 8.51 -43.02 -3.44
N GLY A 346 9.56 -43.12 -2.60
CA GLY A 346 10.96 -43.21 -3.04
C GLY A 346 11.53 -41.94 -3.67
N LYS A 347 10.87 -40.79 -3.51
CA LYS A 347 11.31 -39.52 -4.11
C LYS A 347 12.22 -38.75 -3.17
N ALA A 348 13.51 -39.10 -3.19
CA ALA A 348 14.45 -38.62 -2.18
C ALA A 348 14.65 -37.09 -2.16
N GLU A 349 14.81 -36.45 -3.32
CA GLU A 349 15.00 -34.99 -3.40
C GLU A 349 13.76 -34.22 -2.92
N GLU A 350 12.56 -34.70 -3.28
CA GLU A 350 11.30 -34.10 -2.85
C GLU A 350 11.12 -34.24 -1.33
N ALA A 351 11.47 -35.40 -0.76
CA ALA A 351 11.45 -35.61 0.69
C ALA A 351 12.38 -34.63 1.41
N ASP A 352 13.61 -34.46 0.93
CA ASP A 352 14.59 -33.56 1.53
C ASP A 352 14.14 -32.10 1.50
N ALA A 353 13.62 -31.64 0.35
CA ALA A 353 13.09 -30.29 0.20
C ALA A 353 11.91 -30.02 1.15
N GLN A 354 11.01 -30.99 1.30
CA GLN A 354 9.84 -30.86 2.17
C GLN A 354 10.21 -30.95 3.66
N PHE A 355 11.16 -31.80 4.04
CA PHE A 355 11.68 -31.84 5.41
C PHE A 355 12.40 -30.54 5.79
N PHE A 356 13.22 -29.99 4.88
CA PHE A 356 13.86 -28.69 5.09
C PHE A 356 12.82 -27.58 5.28
N THR A 357 11.82 -27.53 4.40
CA THR A 357 10.73 -26.56 4.46
C THR A 357 9.96 -26.69 5.78
N ALA A 358 9.58 -27.91 6.18
CA ALA A 358 8.90 -28.14 7.45
C ALA A 358 9.74 -27.64 8.63
N LYS A 359 11.02 -28.02 8.70
CA LYS A 359 11.94 -27.60 9.76
C LYS A 359 12.02 -26.09 9.87
N GLN A 360 12.19 -25.38 8.76
CA GLN A 360 12.25 -23.92 8.72
C GLN A 360 10.96 -23.29 9.25
N ARG A 361 9.79 -23.77 8.83
CA ARG A 361 8.49 -23.22 9.25
C ARG A 361 8.20 -23.46 10.74
N TYR A 362 8.58 -24.60 11.29
CA TYR A 362 8.48 -24.85 12.74
C TYR A 362 9.38 -23.90 13.55
N LEU A 363 10.63 -23.71 13.13
CA LEU A 363 11.54 -22.78 13.81
C LEU A 363 11.03 -21.33 13.76
N GLN A 364 10.52 -20.89 12.60
CA GLN A 364 9.88 -19.58 12.46
C GLN A 364 8.64 -19.43 13.35
N THR A 365 7.85 -20.50 13.49
CA THR A 365 6.69 -20.52 14.41
C THR A 365 7.13 -20.38 15.86
N LEU A 366 8.14 -21.14 16.28
CA LEU A 366 8.65 -21.11 17.66
C LEU A 366 9.23 -19.74 18.03
N ALA A 367 9.95 -19.09 17.10
CA ALA A 367 10.47 -17.74 17.28
C ALA A 367 9.37 -16.66 17.42
N ARG A 368 8.12 -16.99 17.12
CA ARG A 368 6.94 -16.10 17.19
C ARG A 368 6.00 -16.40 18.36
N LEU A 369 6.31 -17.43 19.16
CA LEU A 369 5.50 -17.89 20.29
C LEU A 369 6.12 -17.54 21.64
N GLU A 370 5.28 -17.09 22.55
CA GLU A 370 5.52 -17.07 23.98
C GLU A 370 5.78 -18.47 24.53
N ARG A 371 6.66 -18.60 25.52
CA ARG A 371 7.10 -19.88 26.12
C ARG A 371 5.94 -20.76 26.54
N SER A 372 4.89 -20.15 27.10
CA SER A 372 3.71 -20.86 27.58
C SER A 372 2.93 -21.58 26.47
N ARG A 373 3.08 -21.15 25.21
CA ARG A 373 2.44 -21.75 24.03
C ARG A 373 3.41 -22.54 23.14
N GLN A 374 4.69 -22.59 23.47
CA GLN A 374 5.70 -23.33 22.70
C GLN A 374 5.62 -24.85 22.88
N THR A 375 5.11 -25.36 24.00
CA THR A 375 5.18 -26.79 24.36
C THR A 375 4.68 -27.72 23.26
N ALA A 376 3.46 -27.50 22.75
CA ALA A 376 2.88 -28.35 21.71
C ALA A 376 3.69 -28.32 20.40
N VAL A 377 4.18 -27.14 20.01
CA VAL A 377 4.96 -26.97 18.78
C VAL A 377 6.37 -27.56 18.92
N LEU A 378 6.98 -27.47 20.11
CA LEU A 378 8.26 -28.11 20.42
C LEU A 378 8.17 -29.63 20.37
N GLU A 379 7.11 -30.22 20.93
CA GLU A 379 6.89 -31.66 20.85
C GLU A 379 6.72 -32.16 19.41
N GLU A 380 5.98 -31.42 18.57
CA GLU A 380 5.87 -31.74 17.14
C GLU A 380 7.21 -31.57 16.42
N TYR A 381 7.96 -30.50 16.74
CA TYR A 381 9.28 -30.25 16.15
C TYR A 381 10.31 -31.32 16.52
N SER A 382 10.32 -31.81 17.76
CA SER A 382 11.19 -32.92 18.18
C SER A 382 10.87 -34.22 17.42
N ARG A 383 9.59 -34.50 17.16
CA ARG A 383 9.18 -35.64 16.33
C ARG A 383 9.65 -35.49 14.88
N LEU A 384 9.48 -34.30 14.30
CA LEU A 384 10.00 -33.99 12.98
C LEU A 384 11.52 -34.20 12.91
N GLN A 385 12.29 -33.74 13.90
CA GLN A 385 13.73 -33.95 13.94
C GLN A 385 14.13 -35.43 14.01
N ALA A 386 13.41 -36.23 14.80
CA ALA A 386 13.66 -37.67 14.86
C ALA A 386 13.41 -38.35 13.51
N GLU A 387 12.34 -37.96 12.80
CA GLU A 387 12.06 -38.48 11.45
C GLU A 387 13.10 -38.05 10.40
N ILE A 388 13.56 -36.80 10.44
CA ILE A 388 14.65 -36.32 9.57
C ILE A 388 15.92 -37.15 9.77
N SER A 389 16.28 -37.40 11.03
CA SER A 389 17.46 -38.22 11.35
C SER A 389 17.30 -39.67 10.88
N ALA A 390 16.12 -40.27 11.09
CA ALA A 390 15.83 -41.62 10.60
C ALA A 390 15.93 -41.70 9.07
N TRP A 391 15.36 -40.72 8.36
CA TRP A 391 15.44 -40.63 6.91
C TRP A 391 16.88 -40.48 6.40
N ALA A 392 17.71 -39.69 7.09
CA ALA A 392 19.12 -39.55 6.72
C ALA A 392 19.89 -40.87 6.82
N VAL A 393 19.61 -41.70 7.84
CA VAL A 393 20.19 -43.05 7.97
C VAL A 393 19.72 -43.96 6.85
N THR A 394 18.41 -44.01 6.58
CA THR A 394 17.86 -44.84 5.50
C THR A 394 18.46 -44.49 4.14
N LYS A 395 18.64 -43.20 3.85
CA LYS A 395 19.30 -42.74 2.62
C LYS A 395 20.75 -43.23 2.52
N ALA A 396 21.52 -43.13 3.61
CA ALA A 396 22.91 -43.57 3.64
C ALA A 396 23.01 -45.08 3.34
N GLU A 397 22.17 -45.89 3.98
CA GLU A 397 22.09 -47.33 3.76
C GLU A 397 21.72 -47.70 2.31
N THR A 398 20.81 -46.96 1.69
CA THR A 398 20.42 -47.17 0.27
C THR A 398 21.44 -46.65 -0.75
N SER A 399 22.39 -45.80 -0.33
CA SER A 399 23.44 -45.28 -1.22
C SER A 399 24.73 -46.12 -1.19
N GLU A 400 24.89 -46.96 -0.17
CA GLU A 400 26.04 -47.87 0.00
C GLU A 400 25.79 -49.28 -0.54
N GLY A 401 24.56 -49.61 -0.93
CA GLY A 401 24.17 -50.86 -1.61
C GLY A 401 23.86 -50.66 -3.08
#